data_AF-A0A6A4UIY7-F1
#
_entry.id   AF-A0A6A4UIY7-F1
#
_cell.length_a   1.000
_cell.length_b   1.000
_cell.length_c   1.000
_cell.angle_alpha   90.00
_cell.angle_beta   90.00
_cell.angle_gamma   90.00
#
_symmetry.space_group_name_H-M   'P 1'
#
loop_
_entity.id
_entity.type
_entity.pdbx_description
1 polymer ?
#
loop_
_entity_poly.entity_id
_entity_poly.type
_entity_poly.pdbx_seq_one_letter_code
_entity_poly.pdbx_strand_id
1 'polypeptide(L)' 'MTTLELVLNMLAEATTTEISKEKNPETFEDNRVIAKQGGTIAGNTRKAIEDKTGKRVVTKKNAKQLGRTEEKRKLK' A
#
# COMPACT_ATOMS: atom_id res chain seq x y z
N MET A 1 -2.23 -2.85 -11.23
CA MET A 1 -1.88 -1.91 -10.18
C MET A 1 -1.97 -0.55 -10.83
N THR A 2 -2.77 0.33 -10.26
CA THR A 2 -2.91 1.72 -10.68
C THR A 2 -1.81 2.55 -10.04
N THR A 3 -1.57 3.76 -10.57
CA THR A 3 -0.62 4.71 -9.99
C THR A 3 -0.97 5.03 -8.53
N LEU A 4 -2.26 5.20 -8.23
CA LEU A 4 -2.69 5.56 -6.89
C LEU A 4 -2.54 4.40 -5.89
N GLU A 5 -2.76 3.16 -6.31
CA GLU A 5 -2.44 1.97 -5.50
C GLU A 5 -0.93 1.90 -5.19
N LEU A 6 -0.08 2.19 -6.18
CA LEU A 6 1.36 2.20 -5.99
C LEU A 6 1.80 3.28 -5.01
N VAL A 7 1.25 4.50 -5.14
CA VAL A 7 1.53 5.61 -4.21
C VAL A 7 1.06 5.29 -2.79
N LEU A 8 -0.11 4.65 -2.63
CA LEU A 8 -0.57 4.21 -1.31
C LEU A 8 0.34 3.15 -0.68
N ASN A 9 0.87 2.23 -1.48
CA ASN A 9 1.87 1.26 -0.98
C ASN A 9 3.15 1.97 -0.55
N MET A 10 3.67 2.91 -1.35
CA MET A 10 4.84 3.70 -0.99
C MET A 10 4.59 4.54 0.27
N LEU A 11 3.38 5.09 0.44
CA LEU A 11 3.01 5.81 1.65
C LEU A 11 3.06 4.90 2.88
N ALA A 12 2.54 3.68 2.79
CA ALA A 12 2.59 2.71 3.89
C ALA A 12 4.04 2.37 4.27
N GLU A 13 4.90 2.15 3.26
CA GLU A 13 6.32 1.82 3.45
C GLU A 13 7.10 3.00 4.05
N ALA A 14 6.96 4.19 3.46
CA ALA A 14 7.63 5.40 3.93
C ALA A 14 7.21 5.74 5.36
N THR A 15 5.91 5.72 5.67
CA THR A 15 5.44 6.03 7.03
C THR A 15 5.88 5.01 8.06
N THR A 16 5.82 3.71 7.74
CA THR A 16 6.36 2.66 8.62
C THR A 16 7.85 2.86 8.87
N THR A 17 8.61 3.19 7.81
CA THR A 17 10.05 3.41 7.89
C THR A 17 10.40 4.62 8.73
N GLU A 18 9.74 5.76 8.51
CA GLU A 18 10.00 6.99 9.28
C GLU A 18 9.63 6.82 10.75
N ILE A 19 8.50 6.16 11.06
CA ILE A 19 8.13 5.84 12.44
C ILE A 19 9.15 4.89 13.06
N SER A 20 9.61 3.88 12.33
CA SER A 20 10.62 2.92 12.82
C SER A 20 11.93 3.61 13.16
N LYS A 21 12.41 4.53 12.30
CA LYS A 21 13.62 5.34 12.59
C LYS A 21 13.47 6.19 13.85
N GLU A 22 12.30 6.80 14.04
CA GLU A 22 12.03 7.66 15.20
C GLU A 22 11.87 6.86 16.50
N LYS A 23 11.23 5.69 16.43
CA LYS A 23 10.93 4.86 17.62
C LYS A 23 11.99 3.83 17.95
N ASN A 24 12.89 3.54 17.01
CA ASN A 24 13.98 2.57 17.12
C ASN A 24 13.56 1.26 17.83
N PRO A 25 12.58 0.52 17.28
CA PRO A 25 12.00 -0.64 17.94
C PRO A 25 13.02 -1.77 18.11
N GLU A 26 13.10 -2.35 19.31
CA GLU A 26 14.05 -3.42 19.61
C GLU A 26 13.45 -4.81 19.45
N THR A 27 12.13 -4.94 19.64
CA THR A 27 11.45 -6.23 19.61
C THR A 27 10.60 -6.41 18.36
N PHE A 28 10.29 -7.67 18.06
CA PHE A 28 9.30 -8.01 17.01
C PHE A 28 7.94 -7.38 17.30
N GLU A 29 7.55 -7.33 18.57
CA GLU A 29 6.26 -6.79 19.01
C GLU A 29 6.15 -5.28 18.72
N ASP A 30 7.21 -4.52 18.99
CA ASP A 30 7.28 -3.09 18.68
C ASP A 30 7.22 -2.86 17.17
N ASN A 31 7.98 -3.63 16.40
CA ASN A 31 7.95 -3.59 14.94
C ASN A 31 6.55 -3.91 14.39
N ARG A 32 5.84 -4.87 14.99
CA ARG A 32 4.46 -5.20 14.62
C ARG A 32 3.49 -4.05 14.88
N VAL A 33 3.68 -3.32 15.98
CA VAL A 33 2.87 -2.12 16.27
C VAL A 33 3.15 -1.02 15.25
N ILE A 34 4.42 -0.77 14.92
CA ILE A 34 4.82 0.25 13.94
C ILE A 34 4.28 -0.08 12.54
N ALA A 35 4.36 -1.34 12.11
CA ALA A 35 3.78 -1.79 10.84
C ALA A 35 2.25 -1.55 10.78
N LYS A 36 1.54 -1.78 11.90
CA LYS A 36 0.11 -1.44 12.01
C LYS A 36 -0.13 0.06 11.91
N GLN A 37 0.73 0.90 12.47
CA GLN A 37 0.61 2.36 12.39
C GLN A 37 0.77 2.85 10.95
N GLY A 38 1.83 2.47 10.25
CA GLY A 38 2.02 2.85 8.84
C GLY A 38 0.91 2.33 7.93
N GLY A 39 0.48 1.08 8.13
CA GLY A 39 -0.69 0.51 7.45
C GLY A 39 -2.00 1.26 7.74
N THR A 40 -2.19 1.75 8.97
CA THR A 40 -3.37 2.55 9.37
C THR A 40 -3.36 3.90 8.67
N ILE A 41 -2.21 4.58 8.57
CA ILE A 41 -2.08 5.87 7.86
C ILE A 41 -2.44 5.70 6.38
N ALA A 42 -1.85 4.71 5.70
CA ALA A 42 -2.17 4.43 4.30
C ALA A 42 -3.64 4.01 4.12
N GLY A 43 -4.18 3.20 5.05
CA GLY A 43 -5.57 2.77 5.03
C GLY A 43 -6.56 3.94 5.19
N ASN A 44 -6.27 4.88 6.09
CA ASN A 44 -7.08 6.10 6.26
C ASN A 44 -7.00 7.00 5.03
N THR A 45 -5.80 7.15 4.46
CA THR A 45 -5.60 7.92 3.21
C THR A 45 -6.39 7.32 2.06
N ARG A 46 -6.37 5.99 1.90
CA ARG A 46 -7.18 5.28 0.90
C ARG A 46 -8.65 5.61 1.07
N LYS A 47 -9.21 5.44 2.29
CA LYS A 47 -10.62 5.71 2.59
C LYS A 47 -10.99 7.16 2.23
N ALA A 48 -10.18 8.12 2.65
CA ALA A 48 -10.42 9.54 2.35
C ALA A 48 -10.47 9.83 0.85
N ILE A 49 -9.65 9.16 0.04
CA ILE A 49 -9.69 9.30 -1.42
C ILE A 49 -10.93 8.62 -2.00
N GLU A 50 -11.25 7.40 -1.56
CA GLU A 50 -12.44 6.67 -2.00
C GLU A 50 -13.72 7.46 -1.69
N ASP A 51 -13.82 8.06 -0.50
CA ASP A 51 -14.95 8.87 -0.06
C ASP A 51 -15.11 10.14 -0.92
N LYS A 52 -14.01 10.82 -1.25
CA LYS A 52 -14.05 12.05 -2.07
C LYS A 52 -14.28 11.80 -3.55
N THR A 53 -13.84 10.66 -4.07
CA THR A 53 -13.90 10.36 -5.50
C THR A 53 -15.07 9.46 -5.89
N GLY A 54 -15.70 8.79 -4.92
CA GLY A 54 -16.74 7.78 -5.14
C GLY A 54 -16.23 6.52 -5.86
N LYS A 55 -14.91 6.37 -6.02
CA LYS A 55 -14.27 5.28 -6.78
C LYS A 55 -13.35 4.48 -5.87
N ARG A 56 -13.38 3.16 -6.02
CA ARG A 56 -12.39 2.29 -5.36
C ARG A 56 -10.99 2.59 -5.88
N VAL A 57 -10.06 2.77 -4.96
CA VAL A 57 -8.64 2.96 -5.29
C VAL A 57 -7.99 1.61 -5.53
N VAL A 58 -8.36 0.60 -4.74
CA VAL A 58 -7.80 -0.76 -4.86
C VAL A 58 -8.53 -1.62 -5.89
N THR A 59 -7.75 -2.33 -6.69
CA THR A 59 -8.15 -3.27 -7.72
C THR A 59 -8.23 -4.68 -7.15
N LYS A 60 -9.08 -5.53 -7.74
CA LYS A 60 -9.21 -6.94 -7.34
C LYS A 60 -8.06 -7.84 -7.84
N LYS A 61 -7.06 -7.26 -8.52
CA LYS A 61 -5.98 -8.02 -9.16
C LYS A 61 -4.93 -8.40 -8.12
N ASN A 62 -4.53 -9.66 -8.11
CA ASN A 62 -3.41 -10.13 -7.28
C ASN A 62 -2.07 -10.05 -8.02
N ALA A 63 -0.95 -10.25 -7.31
CA ALA A 63 0.40 -10.14 -7.86
C ALA A 63 0.64 -10.99 -9.13
N LYS A 64 0.14 -12.24 -9.15
CA LYS A 64 0.27 -13.14 -10.32
C LYS A 64 -0.46 -12.60 -11.56
N GLN A 65 -1.57 -11.88 -11.35
CA GLN A 65 -2.35 -11.27 -12.43
C GLN A 65 -1.76 -9.95 -12.92
N LEU A 66 -0.92 -9.28 -12.13
CA LEU A 66 -0.25 -8.05 -12.53
C LEU A 66 0.80 -8.30 -13.62
N GLY A 67 1.63 -9.35 -13.46
CA GLY A 67 2.68 -9.70 -14.43
C GLY A 67 2.19 -10.26 -15.76
N ARG A 68 1.00 -10.89 -15.81
CA ARG A 68 0.44 -11.50 -17.04
C ARG A 68 -0.18 -10.51 -18.03
N THR A 69 -0.22 -9.22 -17.69
CA THR A 69 -0.84 -8.20 -18.57
C THR A 69 0.01 -7.93 -19.82
N GLU A 70 1.34 -8.13 -19.72
CA GLU A 70 2.28 -7.94 -20.83
C GLU A 70 2.23 -9.10 -21.85
N GLU A 71 2.05 -10.35 -21.42
CA GLU A 71 2.01 -11.52 -22.32
C GLU A 71 0.76 -11.55 -23.21
N LYS A 72 -0.41 -11.16 -22.67
CA LYS A 72 -1.67 -11.15 -23.45
C LYS A 72 -1.73 -10.05 -24.51
N ARG A 73 -0.92 -8.99 -24.39
CA ARG A 73 -0.83 -7.91 -25.37
C ARG A 73 0.03 -8.28 -26.58
N LYS A 74 0.91 -9.28 -26.46
CA LYS A 74 1.80 -9.78 -27.53
C LYS A 74 1.20 -10.94 -28.35
N LEU A 75 0.05 -11.48 -27.93
CA LEU A 75 -0.64 -12.61 -28.57
C LEU A 75 -1.91 -12.19 -29.34
N LYS A 76 -2.01 -10.92 -29.74
CA LYS A 76 -3.06 -10.41 -30.63
C LYS A 76 -2.43 -9.79 -31.86
#